data_AF-A0A8C3K0V9-F1
#
_entry.id   AF-A0A8C3K0V9-F1
#
_cell.length_a   1.000
_cell.length_b   1.000
_cell.length_c   1.000
_cell.angle_alpha   90.00
_cell.angle_beta   90.00
_cell.angle_gamma   90.00
#
_symmetry.space_group_name_H-M   'P 1'
#
loop_
_entity.id
_entity.type
_entity.pdbx_description
1 polymer ?
#
loop_
_entity_poly.entity_id
_entity_poly.type
_entity_poly.pdbx_seq_one_letter_code
_entity_poly.pdbx_strand_id
1 'polypeptide(L)'
;MSSLSAPERLLTVAGLCIYIFIKRELHVSLLFFLTSSCLLLQNDTVTIRTRKFMTNRLLQRKQMVIDVLHPGKATVPKTEIREKLAKMYKTTPDVIFVFGFRTHFGGGKTTGFGMIYDSLDYAKKNEPKHRLARHGLYEKKKTSRKQRKERKNRMKKVRGTAKANVGAGKKK
;
A
#
# COMPACT_ATOMS: atom_id res chain seq x y z
N MET A 1 -15.38 -50.86 49.04
CA MET A 1 -15.42 -50.52 47.60
C MET A 1 -15.01 -49.06 47.50
N SER A 2 -13.87 -48.62 46.97
CA SER A 2 -12.74 -49.21 46.30
C SER A 2 -11.53 -48.33 46.66
N SER A 3 -10.48 -48.96 47.17
CA SER A 3 -9.21 -48.37 47.55
C SER A 3 -8.52 -47.74 46.34
N LEU A 4 -8.45 -46.40 46.31
CA LEU A 4 -7.52 -45.70 45.43
C LEU A 4 -6.18 -45.59 46.14
N SER A 5 -5.17 -46.20 45.54
CA SER A 5 -3.79 -46.25 46.00
C SER A 5 -3.19 -44.84 46.12
N ALA A 6 -2.31 -44.68 47.12
CA ALA A 6 -1.62 -43.42 47.45
C ALA A 6 -0.72 -42.76 46.36
N PRO A 7 -0.27 -43.39 45.25
CA PRO A 7 0.61 -42.70 44.30
C PRO A 7 -0.14 -41.76 43.32
N GLU A 8 -1.47 -41.82 43.21
CA GLU A 8 -2.22 -41.00 42.23
C GLU A 8 -2.48 -39.55 42.69
N ARG A 9 -2.40 -39.27 44.00
CA ARG A 9 -2.59 -37.91 44.55
C ARG A 9 -1.33 -37.05 44.49
N LEU A 10 -0.14 -37.66 44.37
CA LEU A 10 1.13 -36.92 44.25
C LEU A 10 1.42 -36.46 42.81
N LEU A 11 0.92 -37.18 41.81
CA LEU A 11 1.05 -36.82 40.40
C LEU A 11 0.18 -35.61 40.00
N THR A 12 -0.94 -35.39 40.70
CA THR A 12 -1.84 -34.24 40.45
C THR A 12 -1.34 -32.94 41.08
N VAL A 13 -0.73 -32.98 42.27
CA VAL A 13 -0.19 -31.78 42.93
C VAL A 13 1.12 -31.33 42.29
N ALA A 14 2.01 -32.27 41.95
CA ALA A 14 3.25 -31.96 41.24
C ALA A 14 2.98 -31.48 39.80
N GLY A 15 2.02 -32.09 39.09
CA GLY A 15 1.58 -31.67 37.77
C GLY A 15 0.92 -30.29 37.75
N LEU A 16 0.07 -29.96 38.74
CA LEU A 16 -0.47 -28.60 38.89
C LEU A 16 0.62 -27.57 39.23
N CYS A 17 1.60 -27.93 40.08
CA CYS A 17 2.67 -27.02 40.48
C CYS A 17 3.62 -26.70 39.30
N ILE A 18 3.96 -27.70 38.48
CA ILE A 18 4.74 -27.52 37.25
C ILE A 18 3.94 -26.72 36.22
N TYR A 19 2.65 -26.98 36.06
CA TYR A 19 1.79 -26.23 35.14
C TYR A 19 1.61 -24.77 35.57
N ILE A 20 1.48 -24.50 36.87
CA ILE A 20 1.43 -23.12 37.41
C ILE A 20 2.78 -22.42 37.23
N PHE A 21 3.91 -23.11 37.42
CA PHE A 21 5.25 -22.53 37.24
C PHE A 21 5.54 -22.19 35.77
N ILE A 22 5.26 -23.12 34.83
CA ILE A 22 5.41 -22.91 33.39
C ILE A 22 4.43 -21.83 32.87
N LYS A 23 3.18 -21.82 33.35
CA LYS A 23 2.19 -20.82 32.96
C LYS A 23 2.51 -19.43 33.53
N ARG A 24 3.19 -19.35 34.68
CA ARG A 24 3.65 -18.09 35.29
C ARG A 24 4.90 -17.54 34.58
N GLU A 25 5.85 -18.38 34.17
CA GLU A 25 6.99 -17.97 33.33
C GLU A 25 6.57 -17.55 31.91
N LEU A 26 5.65 -18.29 31.27
CA LEU A 26 5.10 -17.92 29.95
C LEU A 26 4.28 -16.62 29.99
N HIS A 27 3.60 -16.33 31.10
CA HIS A 27 2.82 -15.09 31.23
C HIS A 27 3.72 -13.88 31.50
N VAL A 28 4.79 -14.02 32.30
CA VAL A 28 5.78 -12.96 32.56
C VAL A 28 6.57 -12.65 31.29
N SER A 29 6.93 -13.65 30.49
CA SER A 29 7.59 -13.46 29.19
C SER A 29 6.66 -12.84 28.13
N LEU A 30 5.37 -13.23 28.07
CA LEU A 30 4.39 -12.62 27.17
C LEU A 30 4.07 -11.16 27.56
N LEU A 31 3.97 -10.86 28.86
CA LEU A 31 3.83 -9.49 29.37
C LEU A 31 5.08 -8.66 29.09
N PHE A 32 6.29 -9.21 29.26
CA PHE A 32 7.55 -8.52 28.94
C PHE A 32 7.70 -8.25 27.43
N PHE A 33 7.22 -9.17 26.57
CA PHE A 33 7.18 -8.99 25.11
C PHE A 33 6.11 -7.95 24.68
N LEU A 34 4.96 -7.89 25.37
CA LEU A 34 3.94 -6.87 25.13
C LEU A 34 4.33 -5.49 25.71
N THR A 35 5.08 -5.42 26.81
CA THR A 35 5.54 -4.13 27.37
C THR A 35 6.74 -3.56 26.62
N SER A 36 7.57 -4.40 25.98
CA SER A 36 8.68 -3.93 25.13
C SER A 36 8.19 -3.38 23.76
N SER A 37 7.03 -3.82 23.28
CA SER A 37 6.34 -3.21 22.13
C SER A 37 5.49 -1.98 22.49
N CYS A 38 5.30 -1.70 23.78
CA CYS A 38 4.47 -0.58 24.25
C CYS A 38 5.23 0.76 24.39
N LEU A 39 6.56 0.79 24.24
CA LEU A 39 7.39 1.99 24.49
C LEU A 39 7.69 2.87 23.26
N LEU A 40 7.00 2.68 22.13
CA LEU A 40 7.14 3.57 20.95
C LEU A 40 5.79 4.02 20.36
N LEU A 41 4.75 4.17 21.19
CA LEU A 41 3.53 4.89 20.81
C LEU A 41 3.62 6.36 21.24
N GLN A 42 4.69 7.04 20.84
CA GLN A 42 4.56 8.46 20.56
C GLN A 42 3.76 8.56 19.27
N ASN A 43 2.53 9.03 19.39
CA ASN A 43 1.69 9.41 18.26
C ASN A 43 2.37 10.57 17.52
N ASP A 44 3.42 10.32 16.73
CA ASP A 44 4.01 11.37 15.91
C ASP A 44 2.98 11.68 14.83
N THR A 45 2.23 12.75 15.04
CA THR A 45 1.13 13.13 14.18
C THR A 45 1.72 13.61 12.85
N VAL A 46 1.63 12.78 11.81
CA VAL A 46 1.95 13.21 10.44
C VAL A 46 0.95 14.31 10.06
N THR A 47 1.43 15.54 9.86
CA THR A 47 0.59 16.68 9.47
C THR A 47 0.76 16.99 7.99
N ILE A 48 -0.35 17.29 7.32
CA ILE A 48 -0.36 17.63 5.90
C ILE A 48 -0.71 19.10 5.76
N ARG A 49 0.11 19.84 5.02
CA ARG A 49 -0.15 21.22 4.61
C ARG A 49 -0.27 21.27 3.10
N THR A 50 -1.21 22.06 2.60
CA THR A 50 -1.42 22.23 1.15
C THR A 50 -1.03 23.64 0.74
N ARG A 51 -0.24 23.75 -0.32
CA ARG A 51 0.22 25.02 -0.92
C ARG A 51 -0.22 25.09 -2.38
N LYS A 52 -0.28 26.31 -2.93
CA LYS A 52 -0.61 26.56 -4.35
C LYS A 52 -1.86 25.80 -4.80
N PHE A 53 -2.93 25.90 -4.02
CA PHE A 53 -4.20 25.27 -4.33
C PHE A 53 -4.87 25.97 -5.52
N MET A 54 -5.26 25.20 -6.53
CA MET A 54 -5.91 25.70 -7.73
C MET A 54 -7.05 24.77 -8.14
N THR A 55 -8.23 25.33 -8.37
CA THR A 55 -9.39 24.62 -8.91
C THR A 55 -9.38 24.70 -10.45
N ASN A 56 -9.10 23.59 -11.13
CA ASN A 56 -9.12 23.53 -12.58
C ASN A 56 -10.46 22.95 -13.07
N ARG A 57 -11.30 23.81 -13.67
CA ARG A 57 -12.63 23.43 -14.17
C ARG A 57 -12.59 22.66 -15.49
N LEU A 58 -11.58 22.91 -16.34
CA LEU A 58 -11.43 22.24 -17.65
C LEU A 58 -11.18 20.73 -17.48
N LEU A 59 -10.41 20.37 -16.44
CA LEU A 59 -10.04 18.99 -16.14
C LEU A 59 -10.81 18.40 -14.95
N GLN A 60 -11.74 19.17 -14.37
CA GLN A 60 -12.58 18.79 -13.22
C GLN A 60 -11.76 18.21 -12.06
N ARG A 61 -10.71 18.95 -11.68
CA ARG A 61 -9.82 18.56 -10.60
C ARG A 61 -9.29 19.75 -9.82
N LYS A 62 -9.00 19.51 -8.55
CA LYS A 62 -8.26 20.40 -7.66
C LYS A 62 -6.81 19.98 -7.67
N GLN A 63 -5.90 20.90 -7.93
CA GLN A 63 -4.46 20.66 -7.99
C GLN A 63 -3.78 21.42 -6.87
N MET A 64 -2.85 20.77 -6.19
CA MET A 64 -2.12 21.39 -5.07
C MET A 64 -0.75 20.75 -4.89
N VAL A 65 0.14 21.51 -4.25
CA VAL A 65 1.38 21.00 -3.69
C VAL A 65 1.10 20.55 -2.26
N ILE A 66 1.56 19.36 -1.90
CA ILE A 66 1.40 18.75 -0.59
C ILE A 66 2.75 18.79 0.12
N ASP A 67 2.76 19.38 1.30
CA ASP A 67 3.86 19.27 2.24
C ASP A 67 3.44 18.33 3.37
N VAL A 68 4.24 17.30 3.60
CA VAL A 68 4.03 16.32 4.65
C VAL A 68 5.11 16.54 5.70
N LEU A 69 4.69 16.89 6.92
CA LEU A 69 5.57 17.00 8.08
C LEU A 69 5.44 15.70 8.90
N HIS A 70 6.56 15.03 9.09
CA HIS A 70 6.63 13.74 9.79
C HIS A 70 7.87 13.71 10.70
N PRO A 71 7.85 14.44 11.83
CA PRO A 71 8.99 14.47 12.76
C PRO A 71 9.26 13.05 13.29
N GLY A 72 10.53 12.66 13.38
CA GLY A 72 10.94 11.35 13.90
C GLY A 72 10.55 10.13 13.06
N LYS A 73 9.74 10.31 12.00
CA LYS A 73 9.23 9.23 11.16
C LYS A 73 9.92 9.18 9.79
N ALA A 74 10.01 7.95 9.28
CA ALA A 74 10.42 7.68 7.90
C ALA A 74 9.40 8.25 6.89
N THR A 75 9.69 8.06 5.61
CA THR A 75 8.83 8.52 4.51
C THR A 75 7.42 7.92 4.63
N VAL A 76 6.43 8.80 4.74
CA VAL A 76 5.01 8.43 4.88
C VAL A 76 4.52 7.72 3.62
N PRO A 77 3.81 6.59 3.74
CA PRO A 77 3.25 5.90 2.59
C PRO A 77 2.11 6.71 1.94
N LYS A 78 1.94 6.54 0.63
CA LYS A 78 0.95 7.28 -0.15
C LYS A 78 -0.50 6.92 0.19
N THR A 79 -0.74 5.75 0.77
CA THR A 79 -2.05 5.32 1.28
C THR A 79 -2.51 6.23 2.43
N GLU A 80 -1.68 6.40 3.44
CA GLU A 80 -1.97 7.27 4.59
C GLU A 80 -2.16 8.74 4.18
N ILE A 81 -1.33 9.23 3.25
CA ILE A 81 -1.45 10.61 2.74
C ILE A 81 -2.81 10.80 2.06
N ARG A 82 -3.27 9.82 1.27
CA ARG A 82 -4.59 9.87 0.62
C ARG A 82 -5.72 9.87 1.63
N GLU A 83 -5.64 9.04 2.67
CA GLU A 83 -6.66 8.97 3.72
C GLU A 83 -6.77 10.27 4.50
N LYS A 84 -5.64 10.90 4.82
CA LYS A 84 -5.63 12.21 5.49
C LYS A 84 -6.20 13.31 4.59
N LEU A 85 -5.83 13.33 3.30
CA LEU A 85 -6.41 14.28 2.35
C LEU A 85 -7.91 14.07 2.13
N ALA A 86 -8.35 12.81 2.11
CA ALA A 86 -9.76 12.43 2.03
C ALA A 86 -10.56 13.01 3.20
N LYS A 87 -10.03 12.88 4.42
CA LYS A 87 -10.63 13.47 5.63
C LYS A 87 -10.63 15.01 5.58
N MET A 88 -9.53 15.64 5.16
CA MET A 88 -9.42 17.10 5.08
C MET A 88 -10.41 17.74 4.08
N TYR A 89 -10.53 17.14 2.90
CA TYR A 89 -11.35 17.68 1.80
C TYR A 89 -12.73 17.03 1.69
N LYS A 90 -13.08 16.12 2.62
CA LYS A 90 -14.36 15.40 2.67
C LYS A 90 -14.66 14.64 1.37
N THR A 91 -13.66 13.97 0.82
CA THR A 91 -13.77 13.19 -0.43
C THR A 91 -13.36 11.74 -0.19
N THR A 92 -13.72 10.84 -1.09
CA THR A 92 -13.24 9.45 -1.04
C THR A 92 -11.75 9.37 -1.41
N PRO A 93 -10.98 8.41 -0.88
CA PRO A 93 -9.55 8.28 -1.18
C PRO A 93 -9.27 7.78 -2.61
N ASP A 94 -10.28 7.26 -3.31
CA ASP A 94 -10.15 6.71 -4.67
C ASP A 94 -10.05 7.79 -5.75
N VAL A 95 -10.64 8.96 -5.50
CA VAL A 95 -10.55 10.12 -6.42
C VAL A 95 -9.28 10.94 -6.22
N ILE A 96 -8.46 10.59 -5.23
CA ILE A 96 -7.24 11.33 -4.85
C ILE A 96 -5.99 10.62 -5.39
N PHE A 97 -5.27 11.34 -6.25
CA PHE A 97 -4.01 10.87 -6.81
C PHE A 97 -2.86 11.72 -6.27
N VAL A 98 -1.92 11.05 -5.61
CA VAL A 98 -0.72 11.69 -5.04
C VAL A 98 0.54 11.16 -5.71
N PHE A 99 1.44 12.05 -6.13
CA PHE A 99 2.65 11.67 -6.86
C PHE A 99 3.82 12.62 -6.61
N GLY A 100 5.01 12.17 -7.02
CA GLY A 100 6.20 13.02 -7.01
C GLY A 100 6.72 13.39 -5.62
N PHE A 101 6.52 12.55 -4.61
CA PHE A 101 7.07 12.82 -3.27
C PHE A 101 8.59 12.79 -3.26
N ARG A 102 9.20 13.86 -2.74
CA ARG A 102 10.64 14.02 -2.49
C ARG A 102 10.84 14.46 -1.05
N THR A 103 11.60 13.68 -0.30
CA THR A 103 12.05 14.00 1.06
C THR A 103 13.13 15.08 1.01
N HIS A 104 13.06 16.07 1.89
CA HIS A 104 14.15 17.04 2.05
C HIS A 104 15.34 16.40 2.76
N PHE A 105 16.53 16.96 2.50
CA PHE A 105 17.74 16.60 3.24
C PHE A 105 17.56 16.99 4.72
N GLY A 106 18.01 16.12 5.63
CA GLY A 106 17.75 16.23 7.06
C GLY A 106 16.40 15.64 7.51
N GLY A 107 15.56 15.16 6.60
CA GLY A 107 14.33 14.44 6.92
C GLY A 107 13.21 15.33 7.48
N GLY A 108 12.17 14.70 8.04
CA GLY A 108 11.04 15.37 8.70
C GLY A 108 10.07 16.16 7.80
N LYS A 109 10.47 16.50 6.57
CA LYS A 109 9.64 17.18 5.57
C LYS A 109 9.72 16.48 4.22
N THR A 110 8.57 16.22 3.62
CA THR A 110 8.46 15.68 2.27
C THR A 110 7.52 16.55 1.45
N THR A 111 7.91 16.90 0.23
CA THR A 111 7.08 17.65 -0.71
C THR A 111 6.58 16.75 -1.82
N GLY A 112 5.35 16.96 -2.28
CA GLY A 112 4.76 16.21 -3.39
C GLY A 112 3.60 16.95 -4.03
N PHE A 113 2.91 16.28 -4.95
CA PHE A 113 1.77 16.82 -5.66
C PHE A 113 0.51 16.00 -5.38
N GLY A 114 -0.61 16.70 -5.27
CA GLY A 114 -1.93 16.12 -5.06
C GLY A 114 -2.91 16.59 -6.12
N MET A 115 -3.67 15.64 -6.67
CA MET A 115 -4.80 15.89 -7.55
C MET A 115 -6.04 15.24 -6.93
N ILE A 116 -7.09 16.03 -6.72
CA ILE A 116 -8.40 15.56 -6.26
C ILE A 116 -9.38 15.76 -7.41
N TYR A 117 -9.93 14.67 -7.93
CA TYR A 117 -10.96 14.71 -8.97
C TYR A 117 -12.35 14.78 -8.35
N ASP A 118 -13.30 15.34 -9.10
CA ASP A 118 -14.71 15.35 -8.67
C ASP A 118 -15.36 13.97 -8.83
N SER A 119 -14.97 13.20 -9.86
CA SER A 119 -15.44 11.82 -10.09
C SER A 119 -14.34 10.88 -10.56
N LEU A 120 -14.55 9.57 -10.39
CA LEU A 120 -13.64 8.52 -10.86
C LEU A 120 -13.57 8.43 -12.39
N ASP A 121 -14.64 8.79 -13.10
CA ASP A 121 -14.67 8.73 -14.56
C ASP A 121 -13.79 9.81 -15.17
N TYR A 122 -13.78 11.01 -14.58
CA TYR A 122 -12.86 12.08 -14.98
C TYR A 122 -11.42 11.75 -14.63
N ALA A 123 -11.19 11.09 -13.49
CA ALA A 123 -9.86 10.59 -13.16
C ALA A 123 -9.33 9.63 -14.23
N LYS A 124 -10.13 8.64 -14.66
CA LYS A 124 -9.72 7.66 -15.69
C LYS A 124 -9.41 8.29 -17.05
N LYS A 125 -10.13 9.36 -17.42
CA LYS A 125 -9.93 10.08 -18.69
C LYS A 125 -8.68 10.97 -18.67
N ASN A 126 -8.46 11.69 -17.56
CA ASN A 126 -7.49 12.77 -17.48
C ASN A 126 -6.14 12.35 -16.85
N GLU A 127 -6.09 11.25 -16.08
CA GLU A 127 -4.84 10.76 -15.50
C GLU A 127 -3.98 9.98 -16.51
N PRO A 128 -2.65 10.14 -16.47
CA PRO A 128 -1.76 9.24 -17.16
C PRO A 128 -1.94 7.77 -16.72
N LYS A 129 -2.00 6.86 -17.69
CA LYS A 129 -2.22 5.42 -17.48
C LYS A 129 -1.27 4.76 -16.47
N HIS A 130 -0.05 5.27 -16.30
CA HIS A 130 0.91 4.73 -15.34
C HIS A 130 0.52 5.01 -13.88
N ARG A 131 -0.24 6.09 -13.60
CA ARG A 131 -0.76 6.36 -12.25
C ARG A 131 -1.98 5.47 -11.99
N LEU A 132 -2.89 5.36 -12.96
CA LEU A 132 -4.02 4.43 -12.90
C LEU A 132 -3.58 2.98 -12.62
N ALA A 133 -2.49 2.53 -13.25
CA ALA A 133 -1.93 1.20 -13.01
C ALA A 133 -1.41 1.01 -11.58
N ARG A 134 -0.89 2.05 -10.92
CA ARG A 134 -0.47 1.98 -9.51
C ARG A 134 -1.65 1.86 -8.54
N HIS A 135 -2.82 2.31 -8.96
CA HIS A 135 -4.08 2.19 -8.22
C HIS A 135 -4.89 0.95 -8.64
N GLY A 136 -4.37 0.10 -9.53
CA GLY A 136 -5.07 -1.10 -10.00
C GLY A 136 -6.22 -0.85 -10.98
N LEU A 137 -6.44 0.41 -11.41
CA LEU A 137 -7.54 0.79 -12.31
C LEU A 137 -7.25 0.53 -13.80
N TYR A 138 -6.01 0.16 -14.14
CA TYR A 138 -5.59 -0.09 -15.52
C TYR A 138 -4.49 -1.14 -15.59
N GLU A 139 -4.67 -2.16 -16.42
CA GLU A 139 -3.64 -3.15 -16.68
C GLU A 139 -2.77 -2.78 -17.90
N LYS A 140 -1.45 -2.72 -17.69
CA LYS A 140 -0.50 -2.44 -18.78
C LYS A 140 -0.14 -3.74 -19.51
N LYS A 141 -0.46 -3.80 -20.81
CA LYS A 141 0.03 -4.87 -21.71
C LYS A 141 1.57 -4.93 -21.71
N LYS A 142 2.14 -6.07 -21.32
CA LYS A 142 3.59 -6.29 -21.15
C LYS A 142 4.30 -6.77 -22.42
N THR A 143 3.96 -6.24 -23.60
CA THR A 143 4.70 -6.58 -24.82
C THR A 143 5.98 -5.76 -24.94
N SER A 144 7.13 -6.39 -25.17
CA SER A 144 8.40 -5.68 -25.35
C SER A 144 8.39 -4.79 -26.61
N ARG A 145 9.03 -3.61 -26.52
CA ARG A 145 9.18 -2.69 -27.66
C ARG A 145 9.89 -3.38 -28.82
N LYS A 146 10.88 -4.24 -28.55
CA LYS A 146 11.63 -5.02 -29.54
C LYS A 146 10.70 -5.98 -30.30
N GLN A 147 9.96 -6.82 -29.58
CA GLN A 147 9.00 -7.77 -30.16
C GLN A 147 7.94 -7.08 -31.03
N ARG A 148 7.43 -5.91 -30.60
CA ARG A 148 6.45 -5.14 -31.39
C ARG A 148 7.07 -4.60 -32.69
N LYS A 149 8.31 -4.12 -32.65
CA LYS A 149 9.03 -3.63 -33.84
C LYS A 149 9.36 -4.76 -34.81
N GLU A 150 9.86 -5.89 -34.30
CA GLU A 150 10.14 -7.08 -35.11
C GLU A 150 8.87 -7.63 -35.76
N ARG A 151 7.77 -7.72 -35.01
CA ARG A 151 6.45 -8.10 -35.56
C ARG A 151 6.00 -7.14 -36.65
N LYS A 152 6.12 -5.82 -36.45
CA LYS A 152 5.80 -4.81 -37.47
C LYS A 152 6.63 -5.01 -38.75
N ASN A 153 7.93 -5.27 -38.62
CA ASN A 153 8.81 -5.51 -39.77
C ASN A 153 8.47 -6.81 -40.50
N ARG A 154 8.13 -7.90 -39.78
CA ARG A 154 7.64 -9.14 -40.40
C ARG A 154 6.31 -8.93 -41.14
N MET A 155 5.38 -8.18 -40.56
CA MET A 155 4.07 -7.90 -41.18
C MET A 155 4.17 -7.06 -42.46
N LYS A 156 5.24 -6.25 -42.62
CA LYS A 156 5.49 -5.50 -43.86
C LYS A 156 5.89 -6.40 -45.03
N LYS A 157 6.44 -7.61 -44.78
CA LYS A 157 6.89 -8.54 -45.82
C LYS A 157 5.75 -9.31 -46.50
N VAL A 158 4.57 -9.35 -45.89
CA VAL A 158 3.43 -10.17 -46.33
C VAL A 158 2.28 -9.27 -46.81
N ARG A 159 1.49 -9.73 -47.79
CA ARG A 159 0.33 -9.01 -48.37
C ARG A 159 -0.99 -9.72 -48.04
N GLY A 160 -2.10 -8.99 -48.16
CA GLY A 160 -3.45 -9.53 -47.94
C GLY A 160 -3.69 -10.05 -46.51
N THR A 161 -4.58 -11.03 -46.41
CA THR A 161 -5.01 -11.69 -45.16
C THR A 161 -3.88 -12.38 -44.42
N ALA A 162 -2.80 -12.76 -45.12
CA ALA A 162 -1.65 -13.43 -44.54
C ALA A 162 -0.89 -12.58 -43.49
N LYS A 163 -1.13 -11.26 -43.40
CA LYS A 163 -0.60 -10.39 -42.31
C LYS A 163 -1.13 -10.77 -40.92
N ALA A 164 -2.36 -11.26 -40.82
CA ALA A 164 -2.96 -11.65 -39.53
C ALA A 164 -2.22 -12.86 -38.91
N ASN A 165 -1.69 -13.74 -39.77
CA ASN A 165 -0.96 -14.95 -39.37
C ASN A 165 0.48 -14.64 -38.92
N VAL A 166 1.00 -13.44 -39.18
CA VAL A 166 2.35 -13.04 -38.80
C VAL A 166 2.43 -12.77 -37.29
N GLY A 167 2.75 -13.83 -36.54
CA GLY A 167 2.96 -13.81 -35.09
C GLY A 167 2.03 -14.73 -34.30
N ALA A 168 1.10 -15.43 -34.96
CA ALA A 168 0.51 -16.63 -34.39
C ALA A 168 1.57 -17.74 -34.52
N GLY A 169 2.17 -18.17 -33.41
CA GLY A 169 2.90 -19.45 -33.44
C GLY A 169 1.93 -20.52 -33.93
N LYS A 170 2.40 -21.49 -34.73
CA LYS A 170 1.59 -22.68 -35.05
C LYS A 170 1.05 -23.20 -33.71
N LYS A 171 -0.27 -23.23 -33.54
CA LYS A 171 -0.90 -24.00 -32.46
C LYS A 171 -0.40 -25.44 -32.67
N LYS A 172 0.41 -25.91 -31.72
CA LYS A 172 0.77 -27.31 -31.61
C LYS A 172 -0.40 -28.03 -30.94
#